data_AF-A0A8S9S8G6-F1
#
_entry.id   AF-A0A8S9S8G6-F1
#
_cell.length_a   1.000
_cell.length_b   1.000
_cell.length_c   1.000
_cell.angle_alpha   90.00
_cell.angle_beta   90.00
_cell.angle_gamma   90.00
#
_symmetry.space_group_name_H-M   'P 1'
#
loop_
_entity.id
_entity.type
_entity.pdbx_description
1 polymer ?
#
loop_
_entity_poly.entity_id
_entity_poly.type
_entity_poly.pdbx_seq_one_letter_code
_entity_poly.pdbx_strand_id
1 'polypeptide(L)' 'MGSRNLRRRETSLHSELEALKWAMESKLQHSTCQRFGTDCKDMITMIEQPQD' A
#
# COMPACT_ATOMS: atom_id res chain seq x y z
N MET A 1 3.88 33.99 8.70
CA MET A 1 4.45 32.73 8.17
C MET A 1 3.47 31.60 8.42
N GLY A 2 2.54 31.36 7.50
CA GLY A 2 1.58 30.27 7.61
C GLY A 2 2.12 29.06 6.88
N SER A 3 2.64 28.09 7.61
CA SER A 3 2.93 26.76 7.05
C SER A 3 1.59 26.15 6.66
N ARG A 4 1.17 26.36 5.42
CA ARG A 4 0.00 25.73 4.84
C ARG A 4 0.38 24.26 4.73
N ASN A 5 0.00 23.50 5.77
CA ASN A 5 0.30 22.09 5.94
C ASN A 5 -0.02 21.33 4.64
N LEU A 6 1.00 21.19 3.81
CA LEU A 6 1.06 20.35 2.61
C LEU A 6 1.16 18.87 3.02
N ARG A 7 0.57 18.49 4.15
CA ARG A 7 0.19 17.10 4.37
C ARG A 7 -1.02 16.87 3.46
N ARG A 8 -0.77 16.82 2.14
CA ARG A 8 -1.57 16.02 1.22
C ARG A 8 -1.81 14.75 2.02
N ARG A 9 -3.04 14.53 2.47
CA ARG A 9 -3.41 13.30 3.15
C ARG A 9 -2.84 12.19 2.28
N GLU A 10 -1.80 11.49 2.75
CA GLU A 10 -1.58 10.15 2.26
C GLU A 10 -2.94 9.49 2.40
N THR A 11 -3.53 9.14 1.27
CA THR A 11 -4.84 8.51 1.27
C THR A 11 -4.70 7.24 2.10
N SER A 12 -5.77 6.80 2.77
CA SER A 12 -5.75 5.53 3.51
C SER A 12 -5.18 4.40 2.64
N LEU A 13 -5.51 4.43 1.35
CA LEU A 13 -4.98 3.55 0.31
C LEU A 13 -3.45 3.60 0.16
N HIS A 14 -2.83 4.79 0.20
CA HIS A 14 -1.38 4.93 0.10
C HIS A 14 -0.67 4.32 1.31
N SER A 15 -1.18 4.55 2.52
CA SER A 15 -0.63 3.97 3.74
C SER A 15 -0.77 2.44 3.76
N GLU A 16 -1.90 1.90 3.32
CA GLU A 16 -2.10 0.44 3.19
C GLU A 16 -1.14 -0.17 2.15
N LEU A 17 -0.93 0.51 1.02
CA LEU A 17 -0.03 0.05 -0.03
C LEU A 17 1.44 0.04 0.44
N GLU A 18 1.89 1.10 1.11
CA GLU A 18 3.23 1.17 1.69
C GLU A 18 3.41 0.14 2.81
N ALA A 19 2.40 -0.07 3.66
CA ALA A 19 2.44 -1.09 4.71
C ALA A 19 2.54 -2.51 4.12
N LEU A 20 1.77 -2.80 3.07
CA LEU A 20 1.82 -4.09 2.39
C LEU A 20 3.17 -4.30 1.68
N LYS A 21 3.68 -3.27 1.00
CA LYS A 21 5.00 -3.32 0.35
C LYS A 21 6.11 -3.59 1.37
N TRP A 22 6.09 -2.89 2.49
CA TRP A 22 7.04 -3.11 3.58
C TRP A 22 6.91 -4.53 4.17
N ALA A 23 5.69 -5.04 4.35
CA ALA A 23 5.45 -6.40 4.81
C ALA A 23 6.00 -7.43 3.80
N MET A 24 5.78 -7.23 2.50
CA MET A 24 6.32 -8.10 1.46
C MET A 24 7.85 -8.06 1.43
N GLU A 25 8.48 -6.89 1.40
CA GLU A 25 9.93 -6.75 1.34
C GLU A 25 10.62 -7.34 2.59
N SER A 26 10.09 -7.05 3.78
CA SER A 26 10.63 -7.58 5.04
C SER A 26 10.45 -9.09 5.17
N LYS A 27 9.34 -9.66 4.70
CA LYS A 27 9.08 -11.10 4.79
C LYS A 27 9.73 -11.90 3.65
N LEU A 28 9.88 -11.30 2.46
CA LEU A 28 10.56 -11.90 1.31
C LEU A 28 12.06 -12.07 1.57
N GLN A 29 12.68 -11.14 2.32
CA GLN A 29 14.07 -11.28 2.76
C GLN A 29 14.32 -12.53 3.63
N HIS A 30 13.29 -13.06 4.29
CA HIS A 30 13.40 -14.22 5.19
C HIS A 30 12.71 -15.49 4.69
N SER A 31 11.90 -15.43 3.64
CA SER A 31 11.21 -16.60 3.08
C SER A 31 10.77 -16.36 1.64
N THR A 32 10.98 -17.35 0.76
CA THR A 32 10.83 -17.17 -0.69
C THR A 32 9.38 -17.17 -1.18
N CYS A 33 8.39 -17.48 -0.35
CA CYS A 33 7.00 -17.48 -0.81
C CYS A 33 6.03 -17.44 0.37
N GLN A 34 5.37 -16.29 0.57
CA GLN A 34 4.22 -16.19 1.46
C GLN A 34 3.11 -15.46 0.72
N ARG A 35 1.87 -15.97 0.83
CA ARG A 35 0.71 -15.35 0.19
C ARG A 35 0.24 -14.19 1.07
N PHE A 36 0.48 -12.97 0.63
CA PHE A 36 -0.03 -11.77 1.29
C PHE A 36 -1.45 -11.50 0.83
N GLY A 37 -2.35 -11.30 1.79
CA GLY A 37 -3.72 -10.86 1.54
C GLY A 37 -3.92 -9.44 2.06
N THR A 38 -4.76 -8.67 1.38
CA THR A 38 -5.28 -7.38 1.85
C THR A 38 -6.81 -7.44 1.82
N ASP A 39 -7.46 -6.75 2.74
CA ASP A 39 -8.92 -6.52 2.74
C ASP A 39 -9.30 -5.16 2.12
N CYS A 40 -8.31 -4.39 1.66
CA CYS A 40 -8.51 -3.08 1.07
C CYS A 40 -9.19 -3.23 -0.30
N LYS A 41 -10.49 -2.93 -0.36
CA LYS A 41 -11.31 -3.03 -1.58
C LYS A 41 -10.77 -2.21 -2.74
N ASP A 42 -10.25 -1.02 -2.47
CA ASP A 42 -9.67 -0.14 -3.49
C ASP A 42 -8.41 -0.79 -4.08
N MET A 43 -7.58 -1.40 -3.22
CA MET A 43 -6.36 -2.09 -3.65
C MET A 43 -6.67 -3.37 -4.43
N ILE A 44 -7.69 -4.13 -4.01
CA ILE A 44 -8.21 -5.28 -4.75
C ILE A 44 -8.70 -4.83 -6.13
N THR A 45 -9.49 -3.76 -6.18
CA THR A 45 -10.01 -3.21 -7.45
C THR A 45 -8.89 -2.75 -8.37
N MET A 46 -7.84 -2.11 -7.84
CA MET A 46 -6.67 -1.71 -8.63
C MET A 46 -5.86 -2.90 -9.17
N ILE A 47 -5.84 -4.04 -8.47
CA ILE A 47 -5.16 -5.27 -8.91
C ILE A 47 -6.02 -6.04 -9.93
N GLU A 48 -7.33 -6.14 -9.70
CA GLU A 48 -8.26 -6.85 -10.58
C GLU A 48 -8.53 -6.06 -11.88
N GLN A 49 -8.52 -4.74 -11.81
CA GLN A 49 -8.72 -3.83 -12.94
C GLN A 49 -7.65 -2.73 -12.96
N PRO A 50 -6.42 -3.06 -13.39
CA PRO A 50 -5.44 -2.03 -13.68
C PRO A 50 -5.97 -1.17 -14.83
N GLN A 51 -6.03 0.15 -14.63
CA GLN A 51 -6.43 1.06 -15.71
C GLN A 51 -5.25 1.24 -16.66
N ASP A 52 -5.48 1.03 -17.96
CA ASP A 52 -4.49 1.12 -19.05
C ASP A 52 -3.90 2.52 -19.25
#